data_AF-A0A2K8SX77-F1
#
_entry.id   AF-A0A2K8SX77-F1
#
_cell.length_a   1.000
_cell.length_b   1.000
_cell.length_c   1.000
_cell.angle_alpha   90.00
_cell.angle_beta   90.00
_cell.angle_gamma   90.00
#
_symmetry.space_group_name_H-M   'P 1'
#
loop_
_entity.id
_entity.type
_entity.pdbx_description
1 polymer ?
#
loop_
_entity_poly.entity_id
_entity_poly.type
_entity_poly.pdbx_seq_one_letter_code
_entity_poly.pdbx_strand_id
1 'polypeptide(L)'
;MDFGDNCDLQNLTKSIEQLRTMLDAYNLALAMIDSSKTKIDEMEKTLNNLTDKMVRGVAFKYGKNSSEYEMAGGIRDSERVRKSRLSRLKAVAGEVSDENAKTA
;
A
#
# COMPACT_ATOMS: atom_id res chain seq x y z
N MET A 1 17.54 39.60 34.99
CA MET A 1 17.37 39.20 36.40
C MET A 1 17.99 37.84 36.50
N ASP A 2 19.15 37.76 37.15
CA ASP A 2 19.89 36.52 37.35
C ASP A 2 19.53 35.95 38.72
N PHE A 3 19.09 34.70 38.75
CA PHE A 3 18.64 34.02 39.97
C PHE A 3 19.70 33.05 40.53
N GLY A 4 20.91 32.97 39.94
CA GLY A 4 21.93 32.01 40.33
C GLY A 4 21.62 30.58 39.84
N ASP A 5 22.63 29.70 39.83
CA ASP A 5 22.54 28.30 39.37
C ASP A 5 22.05 28.13 37.91
N ASN A 6 22.59 28.92 36.97
CA ASN A 6 22.23 28.90 35.54
C ASN A 6 20.76 29.21 35.22
N CYS A 7 19.93 29.50 36.21
CA CYS A 7 18.57 30.02 36.09
C CYS A 7 18.57 31.51 35.71
N ASP A 8 19.29 31.83 34.63
CA ASP A 8 19.22 33.13 33.98
C ASP A 8 18.20 33.07 32.84
N LEU A 9 17.39 34.13 32.72
CA LEU A 9 16.40 34.32 31.66
C LEU A 9 17.04 34.21 30.27
N GLN A 10 18.32 34.60 30.15
CA GLN A 10 19.07 34.45 28.90
C GLN A 10 19.33 32.98 28.53
N ASN A 11 19.68 32.13 29.50
CA ASN A 11 19.87 30.70 29.26
C ASN A 11 18.57 30.01 28.88
N LEU A 12 17.46 30.37 29.55
CA LEU A 12 16.14 29.85 29.22
C LEU A 12 15.72 30.25 27.80
N THR A 13 15.96 31.50 27.40
CA THR A 13 15.66 31.99 26.04
C THR A 13 16.50 31.25 24.99
N LYS A 14 17.80 31.06 25.24
CA LYS A 14 18.68 30.27 24.34
C LYS A 14 18.20 28.83 24.18
N SER A 15 17.81 28.16 25.26
CA SER A 15 17.29 26.79 25.20
C SER A 15 15.96 26.71 24.43
N ILE A 16 15.09 27.72 24.57
CA ILE A 16 13.84 27.81 23.79
C ILE A 16 14.14 28.00 22.31
N GLU A 17 15.08 28.88 21.95
CA GLU A 17 15.49 29.09 20.56
C GLU A 17 16.11 27.81 19.97
N GLN A 18 16.98 27.13 20.71
CA GLN A 18 17.53 25.83 20.29
C GLN A 18 16.41 24.81 20.03
N LEU A 19 15.44 24.69 20.94
CA LEU A 19 14.32 23.76 20.77
C LEU A 19 13.47 24.13 19.54
N ARG A 20 13.23 25.43 19.29
CA ARG A 20 12.53 25.90 18.09
C ARG A 20 13.28 25.51 16.81
N THR A 21 14.59 25.74 16.75
CA THR A 21 15.38 25.36 15.57
C THR A 21 15.36 23.85 15.32
N MET A 22 15.39 23.03 16.39
CA MET A 22 15.25 21.57 16.27
C MET A 22 13.88 21.16 15.76
N LEU A 23 12.80 21.79 16.23
CA LEU A 23 11.44 21.53 15.75
C LEU A 23 11.29 21.93 14.27
N ASP A 24 11.84 23.07 13.87
CA ASP A 24 11.79 23.52 12.48
C ASP A 24 12.54 22.57 11.56
N ALA A 25 13.73 22.11 11.96
CA ALA A 25 14.50 21.11 11.22
C ALA A 25 13.76 19.76 11.11
N TYR A 26 13.11 19.33 12.19
CA TYR A 26 12.30 18.11 12.20
C TYR A 26 11.09 18.21 11.25
N ASN A 27 10.35 19.33 11.32
CA ASN A 27 9.21 19.57 10.45
C ASN A 27 9.62 19.68 8.97
N LEU A 28 10.77 20.28 8.68
CA LEU A 28 11.33 20.29 7.33
C LEU A 28 11.64 18.87 6.84
N ALA A 29 12.24 18.04 7.70
CA ALA A 29 12.52 16.64 7.37
C ALA A 29 11.24 15.84 7.10
N LEU A 30 10.20 16.05 7.91
CA LEU A 30 8.87 15.47 7.67
C LEU A 30 8.29 15.90 6.32
N ALA A 31 8.32 17.20 6.02
CA ALA A 31 7.84 17.71 4.74
C ALA A 31 8.61 17.10 3.54
N MET A 32 9.92 16.89 3.68
CA MET A 32 10.71 16.19 2.67
C MET A 32 10.28 14.73 2.51
N ILE A 33 10.03 14.02 3.61
CA ILE A 33 9.54 12.63 3.58
C ILE A 33 8.15 12.53 2.94
N ASP A 34 7.23 13.44 3.27
CA ASP A 34 5.90 13.45 2.66
C ASP A 34 5.97 13.72 1.15
N SER A 35 6.87 14.63 0.75
CA SER A 35 7.12 14.91 -0.67
C SER A 35 7.70 13.69 -1.40
N SER A 36 8.60 12.94 -0.77
CA SER A 36 9.22 11.76 -1.39
C SER A 36 8.22 10.60 -1.47
N LYS A 37 7.41 10.41 -0.43
CA LYS A 37 6.31 9.44 -0.42
C LYS A 37 5.30 9.71 -1.54
N THR A 38 4.90 10.96 -1.71
CA THR A 38 3.97 11.34 -2.79
C THR A 38 4.53 10.99 -4.17
N LYS A 39 5.83 11.23 -4.40
CA LYS A 39 6.50 10.85 -5.66
C LYS A 39 6.55 9.34 -5.87
N ILE A 40 6.81 8.57 -4.80
CA ILE A 40 6.79 7.10 -4.87
C ILE A 40 5.39 6.62 -5.24
N ASP A 41 4.35 7.12 -4.58
CA ASP A 41 2.96 6.75 -4.87
C ASP A 41 2.57 7.08 -6.33
N GLU A 42 3.02 8.21 -6.86
CA GLU A 42 2.84 8.57 -8.26
C GLU A 42 3.57 7.61 -9.21
N MET A 43 4.84 7.31 -8.93
CA MET A 43 5.61 6.36 -9.73
C MET A 43 4.98 4.95 -9.70
N GLU A 44 4.53 4.47 -8.54
CA GLU A 44 3.83 3.20 -8.42
C GLU A 44 2.55 3.17 -9.25
N LYS A 45 1.75 4.25 -9.23
CA LYS A 45 0.58 4.37 -10.10
C LYS A 45 0.96 4.33 -11.57
N THR A 46 2.03 5.02 -11.99
CA THR A 46 2.47 4.97 -13.39
C THR A 46 2.93 3.58 -13.79
N LEU A 47 3.69 2.89 -12.93
CA LEU A 47 4.16 1.53 -13.18
C LEU A 47 2.99 0.55 -13.29
N ASN A 48 2.02 0.63 -12.36
CA ASN A 48 0.80 -0.17 -12.40
C ASN A 48 -0.01 0.05 -13.69
N ASN A 49 -0.11 1.30 -14.16
CA ASN A 49 -0.78 1.59 -15.41
C ASN A 49 -0.03 1.02 -16.63
N LEU A 50 1.30 1.04 -16.61
CA LEU A 50 2.13 0.46 -17.68
C LEU A 50 2.03 -1.07 -17.71
N THR A 51 2.10 -1.71 -16.55
CA THR A 51 1.96 -3.18 -16.46
C THR A 51 0.56 -3.62 -16.87
N ASP A 52 -0.50 -2.91 -16.46
CA ASP A 52 -1.87 -3.21 -16.92
C ASP A 52 -2.00 -3.06 -18.45
N LYS A 53 -1.41 -2.00 -19.03
CA LYS A 53 -1.36 -1.82 -20.49
C LYS A 53 -0.60 -2.96 -21.18
N MET A 54 0.52 -3.41 -20.61
CA MET A 54 1.31 -4.50 -21.15
C MET A 54 0.51 -5.81 -21.15
N VAL A 55 -0.06 -6.20 -20.01
CA VAL A 55 -0.87 -7.42 -19.88
C VAL A 55 -2.08 -7.38 -20.81
N ARG A 56 -2.78 -6.24 -20.89
CA ARG A 56 -3.88 -6.05 -21.84
C ARG A 56 -3.44 -6.10 -23.29
N GLY A 57 -2.27 -5.55 -23.62
CA GLY A 57 -1.70 -5.60 -24.96
C GLY A 57 -1.39 -7.04 -25.39
N VAL A 58 -0.83 -7.84 -24.48
CA VAL A 58 -0.61 -9.28 -24.70
C VAL A 58 -1.94 -10.01 -24.88
N ALA A 59 -2.95 -9.74 -24.05
CA ALA A 59 -4.30 -10.28 -24.25
C ALA A 59 -4.93 -9.88 -25.59
N PHE A 60 -4.68 -8.66 -26.07
CA PHE A 60 -5.20 -8.18 -27.35
C PHE A 60 -4.52 -8.91 -28.52
N LYS A 61 -3.21 -9.17 -28.44
CA LYS A 61 -2.44 -9.78 -29.52
C LYS A 61 -2.56 -11.31 -29.57
N TYR A 62 -2.48 -11.99 -28.43
CA TYR A 62 -2.43 -13.46 -28.33
C TYR A 62 -3.73 -14.07 -27.80
N GLY A 63 -4.61 -13.25 -27.23
CA GLY A 63 -5.85 -13.71 -26.59
C GLY A 63 -5.68 -13.96 -25.10
N LYS A 64 -6.79 -13.91 -24.35
CA LYS A 64 -6.82 -14.05 -22.89
C LYS A 64 -6.64 -15.49 -22.38
N ASN A 65 -6.66 -16.48 -23.27
CA ASN A 65 -6.45 -17.89 -22.93
C ASN A 65 -5.08 -18.41 -23.38
N SER A 66 -4.20 -17.53 -23.87
CA SER A 66 -2.91 -17.93 -24.39
C SER A 66 -1.87 -18.13 -23.26
N SER A 67 -0.79 -18.85 -23.59
CA SER A 67 0.33 -19.04 -22.66
C SER A 67 1.06 -17.72 -22.40
N GLU A 68 1.16 -16.86 -23.41
CA GLU A 68 1.80 -15.54 -23.32
C GLU A 68 1.07 -14.60 -22.35
N TYR A 69 -0.26 -14.68 -22.29
CA TYR A 69 -1.04 -13.91 -21.32
C TYR A 69 -0.76 -14.33 -19.88
N GLU A 70 -0.55 -15.62 -19.64
CA GLU A 70 -0.14 -16.15 -18.34
C GLU A 70 1.31 -15.75 -18.00
N MET A 71 2.22 -15.83 -18.97
CA MET A 71 3.61 -15.38 -18.80
C MET A 71 3.72 -13.87 -18.51
N ALA A 72 2.79 -13.07 -19.01
CA ALA A 72 2.71 -11.64 -18.70
C ALA A 72 2.15 -11.35 -17.29
N GLY A 73 1.69 -12.37 -16.56
CA GLY A 73 1.10 -12.25 -15.22
C GLY A 73 -0.43 -12.18 -15.19
N GLY A 74 -1.09 -12.44 -16.32
CA GLY A 74 -2.55 -12.57 -16.40
C GLY A 74 -3.05 -13.96 -15.97
N ILE A 75 -4.31 -14.06 -15.55
CA ILE A 75 -4.97 -15.36 -15.29
C ILE A 75 -5.87 -15.69 -16.47
N ARG A 76 -5.68 -16.85 -17.09
CA ARG A 76 -6.50 -17.27 -18.25
C ARG A 76 -7.98 -17.29 -17.93
N ASP A 77 -8.84 -16.90 -18.87
CA ASP A 77 -10.29 -16.86 -18.65
C ASP A 77 -10.87 -18.26 -18.32
N SER A 78 -10.23 -19.33 -18.83
CA SER A 78 -10.56 -20.73 -18.49
C SER A 78 -10.27 -21.10 -17.04
N GLU A 79 -9.19 -20.55 -16.47
CA GLU A 79 -8.71 -20.84 -15.11
C GLU A 79 -9.28 -19.83 -14.10
N ARG A 80 -9.81 -18.70 -14.58
CA ARG A 80 -10.40 -17.65 -13.76
C ARG A 80 -11.72 -18.08 -13.14
N VAL A 81 -11.71 -18.38 -11.85
CA VAL A 81 -12.94 -18.61 -11.09
C VAL A 81 -13.65 -17.27 -10.79
N ARG A 82 -14.86 -17.08 -11.33
CA ARG A 82 -15.68 -15.89 -11.02
C ARG A 82 -16.04 -15.83 -9.54
N LYS A 83 -16.03 -14.63 -8.94
CA LYS A 83 -16.42 -14.40 -7.53
C LYS A 83 -17.78 -15.01 -7.17
N SER A 84 -18.77 -14.97 -8.07
CA SER A 84 -20.10 -15.55 -7.85
C SER A 84 -20.13 -17.08 -7.89
N ARG A 85 -19.14 -17.72 -8.52
CA ARG A 85 -18.92 -19.18 -8.40
C ARG A 85 -18.18 -19.50 -7.11
N LEU A 86 -17.17 -18.71 -6.74
CA LEU A 86 -16.44 -18.87 -5.47
C LEU A 86 -17.38 -18.76 -4.26
N SER A 87 -18.29 -17.80 -4.24
CA SER A 87 -19.25 -17.64 -3.12
C SER A 87 -20.19 -18.82 -2.99
N ARG A 88 -20.70 -19.35 -4.11
CA ARG A 88 -21.55 -20.55 -4.13
C ARG A 88 -20.79 -21.80 -3.73
N LEU A 89 -19.57 -21.99 -4.23
CA LEU A 89 -18.72 -23.11 -3.82
C LEU A 89 -18.42 -23.08 -2.31
N LYS A 90 -18.20 -21.89 -1.75
CA LYS A 90 -18.04 -21.72 -0.29
C LYS A 90 -19.32 -22.00 0.49
N ALA A 91 -20.47 -21.56 0.00
CA ALA A 91 -21.77 -21.85 0.63
C ALA A 91 -22.06 -23.36 0.63
N VAL A 92 -21.89 -24.02 -0.52
CA VAL A 92 -22.04 -25.48 -0.65
C VAL A 92 -21.04 -26.22 0.25
N ALA A 93 -19.79 -25.78 0.34
CA ALA A 93 -18.82 -26.39 1.25
C ALA A 93 -19.17 -26.20 2.73
N GLY A 94 -19.78 -25.07 3.10
CA GLY A 94 -20.31 -24.83 4.44
C GLY A 94 -21.49 -25.74 4.77
N GLU A 95 -22.45 -25.87 3.85
CA GLU A 95 -23.61 -26.76 4.00
C GLU A 95 -23.21 -28.23 4.14
N VAL A 96 -22.27 -28.71 3.32
CA VAL A 96 -21.73 -30.09 3.39
C VAL A 96 -21.00 -30.35 4.71
N SER A 97 -20.36 -29.34 5.30
CA SER A 97 -19.70 -29.46 6.60
C SER A 97 -20.71 -29.53 7.76
N ASP A 98 -21.80 -28.76 7.67
CA ASP A 98 -22.89 -28.77 8.65
C ASP A 98 -23.76 -30.03 8.59
N GLU A 99 -23.95 -30.63 7.41
CA GLU A 99 -24.64 -31.90 7.26
C GLU A 99 -23.84 -33.08 7.83
N ASN A 100 -22.54 -33.16 7.53
CA ASN A 100 -21.67 -34.21 8.07
C ASN A 100 -21.55 -34.17 9.60
N ALA A 101 -21.67 -32.97 10.21
CA ALA A 101 -21.65 -32.81 11.67
C ALA A 101 -22.96 -33.24 12.36
N LYS A 102 -24.08 -33.34 11.64
CA LYS A 102 -25.37 -33.80 12.17
C LYS A 102 -25.60 -35.31 12.03
N THR A 103 -24.84 -35.97 11.15
CA THR A 103 -24.92 -37.42 10.89
C THR A 103 -23.90 -38.25 11.68
N ALA A 104 -23.04 -37.61 12.50
CA ALA A 104 -22.10 -38.25 13.42
C ALA A 104 -22.63 -38.21 14.85
#